data_AF-A0A0F4TSZ3-F1
#
_entry.id   AF-A0A0F4TSZ3-F1
#
_cell.length_a   1.000
_cell.length_b   1.000
_cell.length_c   1.000
_cell.angle_alpha   90.00
_cell.angle_beta   90.00
_cell.angle_gamma   90.00
#
_symmetry.space_group_name_H-M   'P 1'
#
loop_
_entity.id
_entity.type
_entity.pdbx_description
1 polymer ?
#
loop_
_entity_poly.entity_id
_entity_poly.type
_entity_poly.pdbx_seq_one_letter_code
_entity_poly.pdbx_strand_id
1 'polypeptide(L)'
;MSGQQLTRALIEEWAYSDIVIDAYESGDDGDAALFEIAVFEFFGVGGLLDFAADPACLARLYFVDLLAKTFLWMFRNNAGLPFHFSRFLGIMSREDYRRMNEEREEKIYEICLVLDSMRSIKDPAIQSLYKQILDFRHDQVSSSSEFYYQCLKNLDLSLFSTNLT
;
A
#
# COMPACT_ATOMS: atom_id res chain seq x y z
N MET A 1 1.12 -19.27 17.47
CA MET A 1 1.28 -17.80 17.49
C MET A 1 2.38 -17.46 18.47
N SER A 2 3.58 -17.15 17.98
CA SER A 2 4.61 -16.54 18.82
C SER A 2 4.17 -15.12 19.16
N GLY A 3 4.27 -14.76 20.44
CA GLY A 3 3.79 -13.48 20.99
C GLY A 3 4.77 -12.32 20.77
N GLN A 4 5.38 -12.20 19.58
CA GLN A 4 6.24 -11.07 19.29
C GLN A 4 5.37 -9.82 19.08
N GLN A 5 5.40 -8.89 20.03
CA GLN A 5 4.67 -7.65 19.91
C GLN A 5 5.33 -6.77 18.83
N LEU A 6 4.60 -6.51 17.74
CA LEU A 6 5.05 -5.57 16.72
C LEU A 6 5.06 -4.16 17.29
N THR A 7 6.18 -3.46 17.09
CA THR A 7 6.35 -2.06 17.48
C THR A 7 6.96 -1.30 16.33
N ARG A 8 6.74 0.02 16.31
CA ARG A 8 7.37 0.92 15.32
C ARG A 8 8.88 0.72 15.23
N ALA A 9 9.58 0.68 16.37
CA ALA A 9 11.03 0.53 16.40
C ALA A 9 11.50 -0.83 15.88
N LEU A 10 10.77 -1.91 16.16
CA LEU A 10 11.10 -3.24 15.67
C LEU A 10 10.98 -3.31 14.13
N ILE A 11 9.93 -2.72 13.56
CA ILE A 11 9.73 -2.71 12.11
C ILE A 11 10.79 -1.81 11.43
N GLU A 12 11.15 -0.70 12.05
CA GLU A 12 12.23 0.17 11.57
C GLU A 12 13.59 -0.54 11.62
N GLU A 13 13.91 -1.25 12.70
CA GLU A 13 15.13 -2.06 12.79
C GLU A 13 15.16 -3.15 11.71
N TRP A 14 14.02 -3.84 11.51
CA TRP A 14 13.85 -4.83 10.44
C TRP A 14 14.04 -4.25 9.04
N ALA A 15 13.63 -3.01 8.80
CA ALA A 15 13.80 -2.35 7.51
C ALA A 15 15.27 -2.21 7.09
N TYR A 16 16.18 -2.09 8.07
CA TYR A 16 17.60 -1.76 7.87
C TYR A 16 18.57 -2.86 8.32
N SER A 17 18.08 -4.02 8.75
CA SER A 17 18.93 -5.10 9.26
C SER A 17 18.35 -6.48 8.96
N ASP A 18 19.15 -7.52 9.20
CA ASP A 18 18.76 -8.92 8.98
C ASP A 18 18.00 -9.52 10.16
N ILE A 19 17.30 -8.71 10.98
CA ILE A 19 16.50 -9.25 12.08
C ILE A 19 15.29 -10.00 11.54
N VAL A 20 14.88 -11.06 12.24
CA VAL A 20 13.74 -11.89 11.88
C VAL A 20 12.52 -11.39 12.64
N ILE A 21 11.44 -11.08 11.91
CA ILE A 21 10.12 -10.84 12.49
C ILE A 21 9.26 -12.07 12.19
N ASP A 22 8.83 -12.78 13.24
CA ASP A 22 8.10 -14.04 13.10
C ASP A 22 6.84 -13.87 12.25
N ALA A 23 6.12 -12.74 12.43
CA ALA A 23 4.90 -12.45 11.69
C ALA A 23 5.14 -12.26 10.17
N TYR A 24 6.32 -11.80 9.78
CA TYR A 24 6.70 -11.65 8.38
C TYR A 24 7.21 -12.97 7.79
N GLU A 25 7.96 -13.74 8.58
CA GLU A 25 8.67 -14.95 8.12
C GLU A 25 7.85 -16.24 8.22
N SER A 26 6.73 -16.24 8.97
CA SER A 26 5.95 -17.46 9.21
C SER A 26 5.33 -18.06 7.94
N GLY A 27 5.17 -17.25 6.89
CA GLY A 27 4.47 -17.64 5.65
C GLY A 27 2.99 -17.93 5.86
N ASP A 28 2.44 -17.61 7.03
CA ASP A 28 1.01 -17.67 7.31
C ASP A 28 0.35 -16.37 6.84
N ASP A 29 -0.68 -16.49 6.00
CA ASP A 29 -1.39 -15.33 5.43
C ASP A 29 -1.96 -14.41 6.52
N GLY A 30 -2.34 -14.96 7.68
CA GLY A 30 -2.87 -14.20 8.81
C GLY A 30 -1.79 -13.37 9.49
N ASP A 31 -0.63 -13.98 9.76
CA ASP A 31 0.52 -13.28 10.34
C ASP A 31 1.08 -12.20 9.41
N ALA A 32 1.18 -12.49 8.11
CA ALA A 32 1.60 -11.51 7.10
C ALA A 32 0.65 -10.30 7.05
N ALA A 33 -0.66 -10.55 7.13
CA ALA A 33 -1.66 -9.48 7.20
C ALA A 33 -1.54 -8.64 8.48
N LEU A 34 -1.23 -9.26 9.63
CA LEU A 34 -0.99 -8.54 10.88
C LEU A 34 0.24 -7.63 10.77
N PHE A 35 1.30 -8.09 10.10
CA PHE A 35 2.49 -7.30 9.85
C PHE A 35 2.21 -6.11 8.93
N GLU A 36 1.51 -6.32 7.81
CA GLU A 36 1.08 -5.24 6.91
C GLU A 36 0.21 -4.19 7.64
N ILE A 37 -0.76 -4.64 8.45
CA ILE A 37 -1.60 -3.74 9.26
C ILE A 37 -0.74 -2.89 10.19
N ALA A 38 0.19 -3.50 10.93
CA ALA A 38 1.07 -2.77 11.83
C ALA A 38 1.95 -1.75 11.09
N VAL A 39 2.45 -2.09 9.90
CA VAL A 39 3.21 -1.16 9.05
C VAL A 39 2.37 0.06 8.70
N PHE A 40 1.12 -0.13 8.23
CA PHE A 40 0.24 0.99 7.91
C PHE A 40 -0.14 1.81 9.14
N GLU A 41 -0.40 1.17 10.29
CA GLU A 41 -0.74 1.85 11.53
C GLU A 41 0.40 2.75 12.04
N PHE A 42 1.65 2.29 11.96
CA PHE A 42 2.79 3.03 12.51
C PHE A 42 3.37 4.08 11.56
N PHE A 43 3.34 3.83 10.26
CA PHE A 43 4.07 4.63 9.27
C PHE A 43 3.15 5.32 8.25
N GLY A 44 1.96 4.77 8.01
CA GLY A 44 1.08 5.23 6.95
C GLY A 44 1.73 5.18 5.56
N VAL A 45 1.04 5.75 4.57
CA VAL A 45 1.50 5.73 3.17
C VAL A 45 2.75 6.59 2.97
N GLY A 46 2.88 7.70 3.70
CA GLY A 46 4.06 8.56 3.67
C GLY A 46 5.32 7.84 4.15
N GLY A 47 5.24 7.11 5.27
CA GLY A 47 6.38 6.36 5.77
C GLY A 47 6.79 5.20 4.85
N LEU A 48 5.86 4.56 4.13
CA LEU A 48 6.21 3.60 3.08
C LEU A 48 7.08 4.26 2.01
N LEU A 49 6.74 5.49 1.58
CA LEU A 49 7.53 6.24 0.62
C LEU A 49 8.89 6.62 1.20
N ASP A 50 8.97 7.01 2.47
CA ASP A 50 10.25 7.34 3.11
C ASP A 50 11.21 6.14 3.08
N PHE A 51 10.75 4.94 3.48
CA PHE A 51 11.55 3.72 3.39
C PHE A 51 11.89 3.34 1.94
N ALA A 52 10.94 3.49 1.01
CA ALA A 52 11.17 3.19 -0.41
C ALA A 52 12.13 4.19 -1.07
N ALA A 53 12.22 5.42 -0.57
CA ALA A 53 13.09 6.46 -1.08
C ALA A 53 14.50 6.40 -0.47
N ASP A 54 14.70 5.65 0.61
CA ASP A 54 15.99 5.48 1.26
C ASP A 54 16.80 4.34 0.63
N PRO A 55 17.96 4.62 -0.01
CA PRO A 55 18.81 3.59 -0.59
C PRO A 55 19.46 2.65 0.45
N ALA A 56 19.52 3.05 1.73
CA ALA A 56 20.07 2.23 2.81
C ALA A 56 19.07 1.21 3.37
N CYS A 57 17.77 1.35 3.04
CA CYS A 57 16.75 0.41 3.46
C CYS A 57 16.95 -0.94 2.77
N LEU A 58 17.18 -2.00 3.54
CA LEU A 58 17.37 -3.36 3.01
C LEU A 58 16.03 -3.95 2.56
N ALA A 59 14.95 -3.64 3.29
CA ALA A 59 13.58 -4.06 2.95
C ALA A 59 12.89 -3.13 1.95
N ARG A 60 13.64 -2.31 1.19
CA ARG A 60 13.10 -1.31 0.27
C ARG A 60 12.08 -1.87 -0.73
N LEU A 61 12.32 -3.08 -1.24
CA LEU A 61 11.41 -3.78 -2.16
C LEU A 61 10.06 -4.11 -1.51
N TYR A 62 10.05 -4.45 -0.22
CA TYR A 62 8.82 -4.72 0.52
C TYR A 62 7.95 -3.45 0.63
N PHE A 63 8.55 -2.34 1.06
CA PHE A 63 7.82 -1.09 1.24
C PHE A 63 7.28 -0.53 -0.07
N VAL A 64 8.06 -0.62 -1.15
CA VAL A 64 7.62 -0.15 -2.46
C VAL A 64 6.52 -1.02 -3.06
N ASP A 65 6.52 -2.33 -2.80
CA ASP A 65 5.44 -3.23 -3.22
C ASP A 65 4.11 -2.86 -2.53
N LEU A 66 4.14 -2.63 -1.20
CA LEU A 66 2.99 -2.13 -0.45
C LEU A 66 2.53 -0.74 -0.94
N LEU A 67 3.47 0.16 -1.20
CA LEU A 67 3.18 1.50 -1.71
C LEU A 67 2.50 1.42 -3.08
N ALA A 68 3.01 0.60 -3.99
CA ALA A 68 2.44 0.40 -5.32
C ALA A 68 1.03 -0.20 -5.24
N LYS A 69 0.83 -1.24 -4.41
CA LYS A 69 -0.51 -1.80 -4.15
C LYS A 69 -1.48 -0.74 -3.62
N THR A 70 -1.02 0.16 -2.76
CA THR A 70 -1.80 1.29 -2.23
C THR A 70 -2.20 2.27 -3.32
N PHE A 71 -1.28 2.65 -4.22
CA PHE A 71 -1.61 3.51 -5.34
C PHE A 71 -2.61 2.86 -6.30
N LEU A 72 -2.38 1.60 -6.65
CA LEU A 72 -3.25 0.86 -7.55
C LEU A 72 -4.64 0.63 -6.94
N TRP A 73 -4.75 0.50 -5.62
CA TRP A 73 -6.04 0.38 -4.93
C TRP A 73 -6.97 1.57 -5.24
N MET A 74 -6.44 2.78 -5.46
CA MET A 74 -7.25 3.95 -5.85
C MET A 74 -7.99 3.74 -7.18
N PHE A 75 -7.47 2.89 -8.08
CA PHE A 75 -8.12 2.59 -9.35
C PHE A 75 -9.29 1.61 -9.22
N ARG A 76 -9.44 0.95 -8.07
CA ARG A 76 -10.57 0.04 -7.82
C ARG A 76 -11.85 0.86 -7.62
N ASN A 77 -12.85 0.58 -8.43
CA ASN A 77 -14.15 1.25 -8.34
C ASN A 77 -15.14 0.47 -7.50
N ASN A 78 -14.93 0.49 -6.18
CA ASN A 78 -15.89 -0.09 -5.27
C ASN A 78 -16.31 0.99 -4.27
N ALA A 79 -17.12 1.95 -4.71
CA ALA A 79 -18.03 2.56 -3.74
C ALA A 79 -18.93 1.42 -3.29
N GLY A 80 -18.76 0.97 -2.04
CA GLY A 80 -19.53 -0.15 -1.52
C GLY A 80 -21.01 0.15 -1.69
N LEU A 81 -21.83 -0.85 -2.01
CA LEU A 81 -23.27 -0.63 -1.95
C LEU A 81 -23.68 -0.47 -0.48
N PRO A 82 -24.74 0.29 -0.15
CA PRO A 82 -25.21 0.46 1.23
C PRO A 82 -25.89 -0.81 1.78
N PHE A 83 -25.61 -2.00 1.23
CA PHE A 83 -26.11 -3.27 1.73
C PHE A 83 -25.03 -3.97 2.56
N HIS A 84 -25.38 -4.41 3.76
CA HIS A 84 -24.54 -5.36 4.47
C HIS A 84 -24.60 -6.72 3.75
N PHE A 85 -23.46 -7.38 3.59
CA PHE A 85 -23.41 -8.76 3.04
C PHE A 85 -24.05 -9.81 3.98
N SER A 86 -24.47 -9.40 5.19
CA SER A 86 -25.27 -10.24 6.09
C SER A 86 -26.77 -10.07 5.81
N ARG A 87 -27.44 -11.19 5.54
CA ARG A 87 -28.91 -11.29 5.37
C ARG A 87 -29.73 -10.73 6.54
N PHE A 88 -29.12 -10.52 7.71
CA PHE A 88 -29.78 -10.03 8.92
C PHE A 88 -29.60 -8.54 9.19
N LEU A 89 -28.63 -7.88 8.54
CA LEU A 89 -28.28 -6.49 8.82
C LEU A 89 -28.96 -5.49 7.85
N GLY A 90 -29.43 -5.95 6.69
CA GLY A 90 -30.19 -5.12 5.76
C GLY A 90 -29.37 -3.96 5.17
N ILE A 91 -30.02 -2.81 5.00
CA ILE A 91 -29.43 -1.61 4.40
C ILE A 91 -28.83 -0.74 5.51
N MET A 92 -27.62 -0.23 5.27
CA MET A 92 -26.97 0.79 6.08
C MET A 92 -27.83 2.05 6.20
N SER A 93 -27.70 2.77 7.31
CA SER A 93 -28.27 4.11 7.37
C SER A 93 -27.64 5.00 6.30
N ARG A 94 -28.39 5.99 5.81
CA ARG A 94 -27.87 6.97 4.85
C ARG A 94 -26.67 7.74 5.40
N GLU A 95 -26.66 7.99 6.70
CA GLU A 95 -25.58 8.72 7.40
C GLU A 95 -24.31 7.88 7.46
N ASP A 96 -24.42 6.60 7.83
CA ASP A 96 -23.27 5.69 7.83
C ASP A 96 -22.68 5.51 6.44
N TYR A 97 -23.54 5.38 5.42
CA TYR A 97 -23.11 5.27 4.04
C TYR A 97 -22.37 6.52 3.55
N ARG A 98 -22.81 7.72 3.95
CA ARG A 98 -22.12 8.98 3.62
C ARG A 98 -20.76 9.05 4.30
N ARG A 99 -20.72 8.82 5.61
CA ARG A 99 -19.49 8.84 6.39
C ARG A 99 -18.43 7.88 5.82
N MET A 100 -18.82 6.66 5.46
CA MET A 100 -17.90 5.71 4.82
C MET A 100 -17.32 6.20 3.49
N ASN A 101 -18.12 6.90 2.69
CA ASN A 101 -17.63 7.48 1.42
C ASN A 101 -16.73 8.68 1.68
N GLU A 102 -17.06 9.54 2.64
CA GLU A 102 -16.22 10.68 3.05
C GLU A 102 -14.85 10.20 3.57
N GLU A 103 -14.82 9.17 4.45
CA GLU A 103 -13.57 8.56 4.93
C GLU A 103 -12.74 7.96 3.78
N ARG A 104 -13.40 7.40 2.76
CA ARG A 104 -12.72 6.86 1.59
C ARG A 104 -12.14 7.97 0.71
N GLU A 105 -12.90 9.04 0.49
CA GLU A 105 -12.45 10.20 -0.28
C GLU A 105 -11.22 10.85 0.37
N GLU A 106 -11.25 11.02 1.70
CA GLU A 106 -10.09 11.54 2.46
C GLU A 106 -8.85 10.66 2.27
N LYS A 107 -8.99 9.33 2.43
CA LYS A 107 -7.87 8.39 2.20
C LYS A 107 -7.32 8.45 0.77
N ILE A 108 -8.19 8.56 -0.23
CA ILE A 108 -7.75 8.71 -1.63
C ILE A 108 -6.96 10.01 -1.79
N TYR A 109 -7.43 11.10 -1.18
CA TYR A 109 -6.74 12.38 -1.22
C TYR A 109 -5.36 12.32 -0.57
N GLU A 110 -5.24 11.71 0.62
CA GLU A 110 -3.97 11.48 1.31
C GLU A 110 -2.99 10.68 0.45
N ILE A 111 -3.45 9.59 -0.19
CA ILE A 111 -2.62 8.80 -1.10
C ILE A 111 -2.16 9.65 -2.30
N CYS A 112 -3.03 10.49 -2.85
CA CYS A 112 -2.68 11.41 -3.94
C CYS A 112 -1.61 12.42 -3.53
N LEU A 113 -1.63 12.92 -2.29
CA LEU A 113 -0.59 13.81 -1.77
C LEU A 113 0.78 13.11 -1.71
N VAL A 114 0.81 11.85 -1.28
CA VAL A 114 2.05 11.05 -1.31
C VAL A 114 2.52 10.80 -2.74
N LEU A 115 1.61 10.53 -3.67
CA LEU A 115 1.96 10.38 -5.08
C LEU A 115 2.53 11.68 -5.68
N ASP A 116 1.96 12.85 -5.36
CA ASP A 116 2.49 14.14 -5.84
C ASP A 116 3.87 14.46 -5.24
N SER A 117 4.14 14.07 -4.00
CA SER A 117 5.44 14.31 -3.36
C SER A 117 6.58 13.59 -4.08
N MET A 118 6.31 12.41 -4.67
CA MET A 118 7.27 11.64 -5.47
C MET A 118 7.86 12.45 -6.62
N ARG A 119 7.13 13.43 -7.18
CA ARG A 119 7.61 14.32 -8.25
C ARG A 119 8.95 15.00 -7.89
N SER A 120 9.18 15.26 -6.59
CA SER A 120 10.38 15.95 -6.11
C SER A 120 11.55 15.02 -5.78
N ILE A 121 11.32 13.70 -5.69
CA ILE A 121 12.32 12.71 -5.31
C ILE A 121 13.16 12.32 -6.53
N LYS A 122 14.47 12.51 -6.48
CA LYS A 122 15.36 12.30 -7.65
C LYS A 122 15.82 10.85 -7.85
N ASP A 123 15.46 9.96 -6.93
CA ASP A 123 15.80 8.54 -7.04
C ASP A 123 15.19 7.93 -8.33
N PRO A 124 15.99 7.29 -9.19
CA PRO A 124 15.51 6.73 -10.46
C PRO A 124 14.44 5.65 -10.32
N ALA A 125 14.51 4.82 -9.28
CA ALA A 125 13.54 3.75 -9.03
C ALA A 125 12.18 4.37 -8.62
N ILE A 126 12.20 5.36 -7.73
CA ILE A 126 11.00 6.13 -7.34
C ILE A 126 10.39 6.84 -8.55
N GLN A 127 11.23 7.47 -9.39
CA GLN A 127 10.75 8.13 -10.61
C GLN A 127 10.17 7.15 -11.63
N SER A 128 10.69 5.92 -11.71
CA SER A 128 10.11 4.86 -12.53
C SER A 128 8.72 4.49 -12.04
N LEU A 129 8.56 4.21 -10.73
CA LEU A 129 7.26 3.91 -10.15
C LEU A 129 6.26 5.06 -10.36
N TYR A 130 6.67 6.30 -10.08
CA TYR A 130 5.82 7.48 -10.25
C TYR A 130 5.24 7.57 -11.66
N LYS A 131 6.10 7.40 -12.68
CA LYS A 131 5.68 7.42 -14.10
C LYS A 131 4.73 6.27 -14.42
N GLN A 132 5.04 5.05 -14.00
CA GLN A 132 4.17 3.89 -14.22
C GLN A 132 2.76 4.14 -13.65
N ILE A 133 2.64 4.68 -12.43
CA ILE A 133 1.33 4.98 -11.83
C ILE A 133 0.57 6.05 -12.61
N LEU A 134 1.26 7.09 -13.10
CA LEU A 134 0.64 8.12 -13.94
C LEU A 134 0.20 7.58 -15.31
N ASP A 135 1.02 6.74 -15.93
CA ASP A 135 0.72 6.09 -17.21
C ASP A 135 -0.50 5.17 -17.05
N PHE A 136 -0.55 4.36 -16.00
CA PHE A 136 -1.75 3.59 -15.68
C PHE A 136 -2.97 4.50 -15.49
N ARG A 137 -2.84 5.60 -14.75
CA ARG A 137 -3.97 6.54 -14.59
C ARG A 137 -4.41 7.13 -15.94
N HIS A 138 -3.49 7.42 -16.84
CA HIS A 138 -3.80 7.92 -18.18
C HIS A 138 -4.56 6.88 -19.00
N ASP A 139 -4.14 5.63 -18.95
CA ASP A 139 -4.72 4.50 -19.67
C ASP A 139 -6.03 3.97 -19.06
N GLN A 140 -6.45 4.54 -17.92
CA GLN A 140 -7.66 4.12 -17.23
C GLN A 140 -8.92 4.51 -18.02
N VAL A 141 -9.42 3.59 -18.85
CA VAL A 141 -10.68 3.76 -19.60
C VAL A 141 -11.91 3.45 -18.74
N SER A 142 -11.77 2.59 -17.73
CA SER A 142 -12.81 2.32 -16.74
C SER A 142 -12.21 1.96 -15.40
N SER A 143 -12.86 2.39 -14.34
CA SER A 143 -12.47 2.02 -12.99
C SER A 143 -13.09 0.65 -12.69
N SER A 144 -12.32 -0.43 -12.85
CA SER A 144 -12.78 -1.82 -12.67
C SER A 144 -11.75 -2.63 -11.88
N SER A 145 -12.19 -3.74 -11.26
CA SER A 145 -11.26 -4.67 -10.62
C SER A 145 -10.30 -5.31 -11.64
N GLU A 146 -10.74 -5.50 -12.87
CA GLU A 146 -9.91 -6.01 -13.96
C GLU A 146 -8.74 -5.07 -14.25
N PHE A 147 -9.00 -3.76 -14.35
CA PHE A 147 -7.97 -2.76 -14.57
C PHE A 147 -6.91 -2.78 -13.45
N TYR A 148 -7.34 -2.88 -12.20
CA TYR A 148 -6.42 -3.03 -11.06
C TYR A 148 -5.48 -4.24 -11.21
N TYR A 149 -6.02 -5.42 -11.56
CA TYR A 149 -5.19 -6.62 -11.72
C TYR A 149 -4.28 -6.54 -12.96
N GLN A 150 -4.71 -5.85 -14.02
CA GLN A 150 -3.85 -5.57 -15.18
C GLN A 150 -2.68 -4.68 -14.79
N CYS A 151 -2.91 -3.60 -14.03
CA CYS A 151 -1.83 -2.75 -13.53
C CYS A 151 -0.86 -3.52 -12.63
N LEU A 152 -1.36 -4.36 -11.71
CA LEU A 152 -0.51 -5.20 -10.87
C LEU A 152 0.39 -6.12 -11.70
N LYS A 153 -0.16 -6.72 -12.77
CA LYS A 153 0.60 -7.60 -13.66
C LYS A 153 1.68 -6.86 -14.46
N ASN A 154 1.43 -5.59 -14.82
CA ASN A 154 2.31 -4.78 -15.65
C ASN A 154 3.28 -3.92 -14.82
N LEU A 155 3.13 -3.90 -13.50
CA LEU A 155 3.99 -3.16 -12.58
C LEU A 155 5.40 -3.75 -12.60
N ASP A 156 6.41 -2.91 -12.86
CA ASP A 156 7.82 -3.27 -12.84
C ASP A 156 8.53 -2.56 -11.68
N LEU A 157 8.97 -3.36 -10.70
CA LEU A 157 9.74 -2.91 -9.53
C LEU A 157 11.21 -3.33 -9.61
N SER A 158 11.70 -3.79 -10.77
CA SER A 158 13.07 -4.31 -10.93
C SER A 158 14.16 -3.33 -10.48
N LEU A 159 13.97 -2.02 -10.64
CA LEU A 159 14.94 -1.02 -10.19
C LEU A 159 15.12 -0.98 -8.65
N PHE A 160 14.17 -1.50 -7.88
CA PHE A 160 14.27 -1.65 -6.42
C PHE A 160 14.95 -2.95 -6.00
N SER A 161 15.09 -3.92 -6.92
CA SER A 161 15.79 -5.19 -6.66
C SER A 161 17.31 -5.09 -6.83
N THR A 162 17.79 -4.06 -7.52
CA THR A 162 19.21 -3.75 -7.67
C THR A 162 19.75 -3.05 -6.42
N ASN A 163 20.19 -3.84 -5.43
CA ASN A 163 21.20 -3.44 -4.42
C ASN A 163 21.72 -4.69 -3.68
N LEU A 164 22.47 -5.54 -4.37
CA LEU A 164 23.44 -6.48 -3.79
C LEU A 164 24.63 -6.62 -4.78
N THR A 165 25.50 -5.62 -4.81
CA THR A 165 26.90 -5.76 -5.23
C THR A 165 27.77 -4.91 -4.33
#